data_AF-A0A9R1MUX5-F1
#
_entry.id   AF-A0A9R1MUX5-F1
#
_cell.length_a   1.000
_cell.length_b   1.000
_cell.length_c   1.000
_cell.angle_alpha   90.00
_cell.angle_beta   90.00
_cell.angle_gamma   90.00
#
_symmetry.space_group_name_H-M   'P 1'
#
loop_
_entity.id
_entity.type
_entity.pdbx_description
1 polymer ?
#
loop_
_entity_poly.entity_id
_entity_poly.type
_entity_poly.pdbx_seq_one_letter_code
_entity_poly.pdbx_strand_id
1 'polypeptide(L)'
;MKVLYVDLGIQELSSKMHRFAVHVITRSRKHPSQLVPCEYLFGHKDPETCKSLVEHLSACINNEQDRPKNLMVFVHPLCGKGRGCKNWEMVAPLFDRANVNTKVIITKRAGHAYDTLASISDKELKKFDGVVAVGGDGLFNEILNGLLNSRNKTSYPPTPEGFGYFGSTEKCQGYKNDGLNNSTPTSEAVNVMLPVGSNKSDDHEPLLSTGQSVGLDISSLNPNTESSTGDQVPSVSFPNDWFRLGIIPSGSTDAIVLSTTGERDAVTSALLIIFGRRIALDIAQVVRWKSSPSAEVLPTVRYAASFAR
;
A
#
# COMPACT_ATOMS: atom_id res chain seq x y z
N MET A 1 23.63 8.04 9.88
CA MET A 1 23.73 8.91 8.69
C MET A 1 23.46 8.02 7.48
N LYS A 2 22.52 8.38 6.60
CA LYS A 2 22.26 7.63 5.35
C LYS A 2 22.56 8.53 4.16
N VAL A 3 23.22 7.99 3.13
CA VAL A 3 23.59 8.73 1.92
C VAL A 3 22.44 8.72 0.94
N LEU A 4 22.03 9.91 0.48
CA LEU A 4 20.95 10.06 -0.49
C LEU A 4 21.49 9.84 -1.91
N TYR A 5 22.49 10.64 -2.31
CA TYR A 5 23.18 10.56 -3.61
C TYR A 5 24.55 11.25 -3.53
N VAL A 6 25.36 11.11 -4.57
CA VAL A 6 26.69 11.70 -4.68
C VAL A 6 26.83 12.42 -6.02
N ASP A 7 27.28 13.68 -5.99
CA ASP A 7 27.48 14.51 -7.17
C ASP A 7 28.96 14.89 -7.35
N LEU A 8 29.44 14.87 -8.59
CA LEU A 8 30.74 15.45 -8.96
C LEU A 8 30.59 16.97 -9.08
N GLY A 9 31.12 17.70 -8.10
CA GLY A 9 31.15 19.17 -8.09
C GLY A 9 32.43 19.68 -8.73
N ILE A 10 32.37 20.09 -10.00
CA ILE A 10 33.50 20.79 -10.62
C ILE A 10 33.43 22.26 -10.17
N GLN A 11 34.24 22.63 -9.19
CA GLN A 11 34.42 24.03 -8.81
C GLN A 11 35.90 24.40 -8.96
N GLU A 12 36.26 24.90 -10.15
CA GLU A 12 37.56 25.49 -10.42
C GLU A 12 37.64 26.88 -9.76
N LEU A 13 38.13 26.94 -8.52
CA LEU A 13 38.56 28.20 -7.92
C LEU A 13 39.95 28.04 -7.32
N SER A 14 40.90 28.68 -8.01
CA SER A 14 42.28 29.08 -7.67
C SER A 14 43.23 28.08 -7.00
N SER A 15 42.84 26.82 -6.76
CA SER A 15 43.74 25.74 -6.36
C SER A 15 43.28 24.44 -7.01
N LYS A 16 44.21 23.71 -7.65
CA LYS A 16 43.98 22.46 -8.41
C LYS A 16 43.45 21.33 -7.51
N MET A 17 42.19 21.39 -7.10
CA MET A 17 41.57 20.42 -6.22
C MET A 17 40.18 20.09 -6.76
N HIS A 18 40.02 18.87 -7.23
CA HIS A 18 38.75 18.34 -7.70
C HIS A 18 37.87 18.01 -6.49
N ARG A 19 36.57 18.28 -6.58
CA ARG A 19 35.64 18.09 -5.47
C ARG A 19 34.46 17.22 -5.87
N PHE A 20 33.88 16.58 -4.87
CA PHE A 20 32.59 15.90 -4.99
C PHE A 20 31.79 16.12 -3.72
N ALA A 21 30.47 16.19 -3.88
CA ALA A 21 29.52 16.40 -2.81
C ALA A 21 28.83 15.07 -2.48
N VAL A 22 28.84 14.69 -1.21
CA VAL A 22 28.04 13.58 -0.70
C VAL A 22 26.85 14.18 0.03
N HIS A 23 25.66 13.95 -0.52
CA HIS A 23 24.43 14.42 0.08
C HIS A 23 23.90 13.33 1.01
N VAL A 24 23.77 13.67 2.29
CA VAL A 24 23.30 12.76 3.33
C VAL A 24 22.09 13.33 4.03
N ILE A 25 21.34 12.46 4.69
CA ILE A 25 20.21 12.86 5.51
C ILE A 25 20.56 12.67 7.00
N THR A 26 20.25 13.71 7.77
CA THR A 26 20.38 13.73 9.22
C THR A 26 19.04 14.05 9.88
N ARG A 27 18.86 13.66 11.13
CA ARG A 27 17.70 14.09 11.92
C ARG A 27 17.93 15.51 12.44
N SER A 28 16.91 16.35 12.38
CA SER A 28 16.97 17.69 12.98
C SER A 28 17.21 17.58 14.48
N ARG A 29 18.13 18.41 15.02
CA ARG A 29 18.40 18.48 16.46
C ARG A 29 17.21 19.04 17.25
N LYS A 30 16.40 19.89 16.62
CA LYS A 30 15.22 20.51 17.25
C LYS A 30 13.97 19.65 17.14
N HIS A 31 13.84 18.90 16.04
CA HIS A 31 12.69 18.03 15.76
C HIS A 31 13.17 16.65 15.29
N PRO A 32 13.35 15.66 16.20
CA PRO A 32 13.94 14.36 15.85
C PRO A 32 13.18 13.55 14.79
N SER A 33 11.88 13.84 14.58
CA SER A 33 11.03 13.26 13.54
C SER A 33 11.37 13.77 12.14
N GLN A 34 11.93 14.98 12.03
CA GLN A 34 12.21 15.64 10.77
C GLN A 34 13.57 15.22 10.21
N LEU A 35 13.59 14.86 8.93
CA LEU A 35 14.80 14.55 8.18
C LEU A 35 15.24 15.76 7.35
N VAL A 36 16.51 16.13 7.50
CA VAL A 36 17.09 17.31 6.84
C VAL A 36 18.27 16.89 5.96
N PRO A 37 18.28 17.31 4.68
CA PRO A 37 19.45 17.15 3.81
C PRO A 37 20.65 17.93 4.33
N CYS A 38 21.81 17.30 4.28
CA CYS A 38 23.11 17.86 4.62
C CYS A 38 24.10 17.48 3.52
N GLU A 39 25.01 18.38 3.19
CA GLU A 39 26.01 18.20 2.15
C GLU A 39 27.41 18.15 2.78
N TYR A 40 28.19 17.15 2.40
CA TYR A 40 29.61 17.04 2.73
C TYR A 40 30.44 17.19 1.47
N LEU A 41 31.30 18.19 1.43
CA LEU A 41 32.23 18.40 0.32
C LEU A 41 33.54 17.70 0.60
N PHE A 42 33.93 16.82 -0.31
CA PHE A 42 35.21 16.17 -0.34
C PHE A 42 36.04 16.74 -1.48
N GLY A 43 37.36 16.67 -1.37
CA GLY A 43 38.22 17.07 -2.46
C GLY A 43 39.56 16.36 -2.47
N HIS A 44 40.08 16.17 -3.68
CA HIS A 44 41.33 15.50 -3.94
C HIS A 44 42.08 16.20 -5.08
N LYS A 45 43.41 16.07 -5.13
CA LYS A 45 44.24 16.69 -6.19
C LYS A 45 44.13 15.94 -7.52
N ASP A 46 43.97 14.63 -7.45
CA ASP A 46 43.81 13.76 -8.61
C ASP A 46 42.31 13.57 -8.95
N PRO A 47 41.87 13.90 -10.17
CA PRO A 47 40.48 13.75 -10.60
C PRO A 47 40.01 12.30 -10.69
N GLU A 48 40.90 11.36 -11.06
CA GLU A 48 40.53 9.94 -11.21
C GLU A 48 40.17 9.32 -9.86
N THR A 49 40.88 9.70 -8.80
CA THR A 49 40.53 9.31 -7.43
C THR A 49 39.12 9.81 -7.05
N CYS A 50 38.78 11.07 -7.33
CA CYS A 50 37.43 11.59 -7.07
C CYS A 50 36.37 10.80 -7.85
N LYS A 51 36.62 10.54 -9.13
CA LYS A 51 35.70 9.79 -9.99
C LYS A 51 35.50 8.35 -9.49
N SER A 52 36.59 7.65 -9.17
CA SER A 52 36.54 6.28 -8.63
C SER A 52 35.77 6.22 -7.30
N LEU A 53 35.97 7.20 -6.40
CA LEU A 53 35.22 7.28 -5.14
C LEU A 53 33.73 7.51 -5.37
N VAL A 54 33.36 8.38 -6.31
CA VAL A 54 31.96 8.67 -6.65
C VAL A 54 31.30 7.44 -7.28
N GLU A 55 31.99 6.74 -8.17
CA GLU A 55 31.52 5.49 -8.78
C GLU A 55 31.32 4.40 -7.72
N HIS A 56 32.27 4.23 -6.80
CA HIS A 56 32.19 3.26 -5.72
C HIS A 56 31.02 3.58 -4.77
N LEU A 57 30.90 4.83 -4.31
CA LEU A 57 29.80 5.25 -3.45
C LEU A 57 28.45 5.08 -4.14
N SER A 58 28.35 5.44 -5.41
CA SER A 58 27.14 5.26 -6.22
C SER A 58 26.78 3.78 -6.37
N ALA A 59 27.77 2.90 -6.55
CA ALA A 59 27.56 1.46 -6.57
C ALA A 59 27.03 0.93 -5.23
N CYS A 60 27.60 1.37 -4.10
CA CYS A 60 27.11 1.02 -2.77
C CYS A 60 25.67 1.47 -2.54
N ILE A 61 25.33 2.70 -2.93
CA ILE A 61 23.97 3.25 -2.82
C ILE A 61 22.99 2.47 -3.70
N ASN A 62 23.41 2.14 -4.92
CA ASN A 62 22.57 1.41 -5.86
C ASN A 62 22.31 -0.04 -5.43
N ASN A 63 23.22 -0.63 -4.65
CA ASN A 63 23.10 -1.99 -4.11
C ASN A 63 22.30 -2.07 -2.79
N GLU A 64 21.76 -0.95 -2.29
CA GLU A 64 20.83 -0.96 -1.15
C GLU A 64 19.52 -1.68 -1.55
N GLN A 65 19.32 -2.89 -1.02
CA GLN A 65 18.19 -3.78 -1.37
C GLN A 65 16.82 -3.17 -1.04
N ASP A 66 16.73 -2.30 -0.04
CA ASP A 66 15.47 -1.71 0.37
C ASP A 66 15.06 -0.50 -0.46
N ARG A 67 15.99 0.12 -1.20
CA ARG A 67 15.71 1.34 -1.96
C ARG A 67 14.86 1.00 -3.20
N PRO A 68 13.63 1.55 -3.32
CA PRO A 68 12.82 1.33 -4.51
C PRO A 68 13.50 1.90 -5.75
N LYS A 69 13.30 1.27 -6.90
CA LYS A 69 13.85 1.69 -8.20
C LYS A 69 12.76 2.30 -9.09
N ASN A 70 11.55 1.76 -9.05
CA ASN A 70 10.43 2.20 -9.87
C ASN A 70 9.19 2.41 -9.02
N LEU A 71 8.66 3.64 -8.99
CA LEU A 71 7.46 3.98 -8.23
C LEU A 71 6.37 4.56 -9.15
N MET A 72 5.12 4.16 -8.93
CA MET A 72 3.98 4.83 -9.51
C MET A 72 3.46 5.88 -8.52
N VAL A 73 3.30 7.12 -8.95
CA VAL A 73 2.95 8.24 -8.07
C VAL A 73 1.61 8.81 -8.47
N PHE A 74 0.62 8.74 -7.59
CA PHE A 74 -0.66 9.43 -7.78
C PHE A 74 -0.63 10.77 -7.07
N VAL A 75 -0.91 11.85 -7.80
CA VAL A 75 -0.96 13.21 -7.25
C VAL A 75 -2.38 13.72 -7.27
N HIS A 76 -2.91 14.13 -6.13
CA HIS A 76 -4.20 14.83 -6.08
C HIS A 76 -4.00 16.34 -6.15
N PRO A 77 -4.35 17.04 -7.24
CA PRO A 77 -3.99 18.46 -7.40
C PRO A 77 -4.65 19.36 -6.35
N LEU A 78 -5.89 19.06 -5.97
CA LEU A 78 -6.73 19.89 -5.10
C LEU A 78 -6.72 19.47 -3.62
N CYS A 79 -5.75 18.66 -3.18
CA CYS A 79 -5.70 18.26 -1.78
C CYS A 79 -5.35 19.43 -0.84
N GLY A 80 -5.99 19.42 0.34
CA GLY A 80 -5.78 20.40 1.39
C GLY A 80 -6.05 21.83 0.90
N LYS A 81 -4.99 22.65 0.86
CA LYS A 81 -5.03 24.04 0.38
C LYS A 81 -4.69 24.17 -1.12
N GLY A 82 -4.95 23.13 -1.92
CA GLY A 82 -4.58 23.08 -3.35
C GLY A 82 -3.06 23.01 -3.56
N ARG A 83 -2.35 22.29 -2.69
CA ARG A 83 -0.87 22.19 -2.71
C ARG A 83 -0.34 20.86 -3.26
N GLY A 84 -1.21 19.98 -3.76
CA GLY A 84 -0.83 18.66 -4.27
C GLY A 84 0.33 18.68 -5.26
N CYS A 85 0.16 19.40 -6.36
CA CYS A 85 1.20 19.52 -7.38
C CYS A 85 2.45 20.20 -6.84
N LYS A 86 2.31 21.29 -6.08
CA LYS A 86 3.44 22.02 -5.50
C LYS A 86 4.27 21.16 -4.54
N ASN A 87 3.61 20.35 -3.71
CA ASN A 87 4.28 19.42 -2.80
C ASN A 87 5.02 18.34 -3.58
N TRP A 88 4.43 17.83 -4.68
CA TRP A 88 5.13 16.90 -5.56
C TRP A 88 6.34 17.55 -6.26
N GLU A 89 6.17 18.72 -6.87
CA GLU A 89 7.23 19.49 -7.53
C GLU A 89 8.42 19.77 -6.59
N MET A 90 8.14 19.99 -5.30
CA MET A 90 9.16 20.19 -4.28
C MET A 90 10.01 18.94 -4.01
N VAL A 91 9.39 17.76 -4.02
CA VAL A 91 10.06 16.50 -3.62
C VAL A 91 10.51 15.63 -4.78
N ALA A 92 9.93 15.81 -5.97
CA ALA A 92 10.29 15.05 -7.17
C ALA A 92 11.80 15.05 -7.46
N PRO A 93 12.53 16.19 -7.34
CA PRO A 93 13.97 16.19 -7.53
C PRO A 93 14.74 15.28 -6.56
N LEU A 94 14.19 14.97 -5.37
CA LEU A 94 14.82 14.03 -4.44
C LEU A 94 14.78 12.61 -4.97
N PHE A 95 13.68 12.21 -5.63
CA PHE A 95 13.55 10.89 -6.25
C PHE A 95 14.50 10.77 -7.45
N ASP A 96 14.55 11.79 -8.30
CA ASP A 96 15.43 11.80 -9.48
C ASP A 96 16.90 11.68 -9.07
N ARG A 97 17.35 12.50 -8.11
CA ARG A 97 18.73 12.46 -7.60
C ARG A 97 19.05 11.15 -6.88
N ALA A 98 18.08 10.54 -6.22
CA ALA A 98 18.25 9.24 -5.58
C ALA A 98 18.18 8.05 -6.56
N ASN A 99 18.09 8.32 -7.87
CA ASN A 99 17.98 7.34 -8.95
C ASN A 99 16.74 6.43 -8.79
N VAL A 100 15.61 7.03 -8.38
CA VAL A 100 14.30 6.38 -8.26
C VAL A 100 13.41 6.89 -9.39
N ASN A 101 13.09 6.02 -10.34
CA ASN A 101 12.23 6.34 -11.47
C ASN A 101 10.76 6.46 -11.01
N THR A 102 10.08 7.53 -11.43
CA THR A 102 8.70 7.81 -11.00
C THR A 102 7.75 7.97 -12.20
N LYS A 103 6.69 7.15 -12.26
CA LYS A 103 5.57 7.32 -13.20
C LYS A 103 4.46 8.12 -12.51
N VAL A 104 4.36 9.41 -12.84
CA VAL A 104 3.42 10.33 -12.19
C VAL A 104 2.07 10.36 -12.90
N ILE A 105 0.99 10.21 -12.14
CA ILE A 105 -0.40 10.27 -12.59
C ILE A 105 -1.13 11.32 -11.77
N ILE A 106 -1.52 12.42 -12.42
CA ILE A 106 -2.35 13.46 -11.79
C ILE A 106 -3.82 13.00 -11.80
N THR A 107 -4.41 12.90 -10.62
CA THR A 107 -5.82 12.49 -10.49
C THR A 107 -6.76 13.60 -10.96
N LYS A 108 -7.87 13.23 -11.61
CA LYS A 108 -8.80 14.17 -12.27
C LYS A 108 -10.16 14.26 -11.57
N ARG A 109 -10.51 13.24 -10.79
CA ARG A 109 -11.78 13.09 -10.07
C ARG A 109 -11.58 12.16 -8.87
N ALA A 110 -12.54 12.16 -7.95
CA ALA A 110 -12.63 11.14 -6.91
C ALA A 110 -12.76 9.74 -7.52
N GLY A 111 -12.09 8.75 -6.94
CA GLY A 111 -12.04 7.38 -7.43
C GLY A 111 -11.11 7.16 -8.64
N HIS A 112 -10.43 8.19 -9.15
CA HIS A 112 -9.54 8.01 -10.30
C HIS A 112 -8.39 7.06 -9.99
N ALA A 113 -7.76 7.19 -8.82
CA ALA A 113 -6.65 6.32 -8.44
C ALA A 113 -7.13 4.87 -8.26
N TYR A 114 -8.31 4.69 -7.65
CA TYR A 114 -8.98 3.40 -7.52
C TYR A 114 -9.19 2.74 -8.89
N ASP A 115 -9.84 3.44 -9.82
CA ASP A 115 -10.17 2.90 -11.15
C ASP A 115 -8.89 2.53 -11.93
N THR A 116 -7.86 3.36 -11.84
CA THR A 116 -6.56 3.10 -12.50
C THR A 116 -5.92 1.82 -11.95
N LEU A 117 -5.88 1.63 -10.64
CA LEU A 117 -5.24 0.46 -10.01
C LEU A 117 -6.10 -0.81 -10.05
N ALA A 118 -7.42 -0.66 -10.11
CA ALA A 118 -8.31 -1.79 -10.35
C ALA A 118 -8.17 -2.33 -11.78
N SER A 119 -7.94 -1.44 -12.76
CA SER A 119 -7.84 -1.79 -14.19
C SER A 119 -6.43 -2.13 -14.66
N ILE A 120 -5.39 -1.80 -13.89
CA ILE A 120 -4.00 -2.10 -14.27
C ILE A 120 -3.77 -3.61 -14.34
N SER A 121 -3.05 -4.08 -15.36
CA SER A 121 -2.68 -5.50 -15.46
C SER A 121 -1.58 -5.85 -14.47
N ASP A 122 -1.53 -7.11 -14.05
CA ASP A 122 -0.47 -7.62 -13.16
C ASP A 122 0.93 -7.52 -13.77
N LYS A 123 1.04 -7.68 -15.10
CA LYS A 123 2.30 -7.48 -15.84
C LYS A 123 2.78 -6.03 -15.78
N GLU A 124 1.87 -5.06 -15.79
CA GLU A 124 2.24 -3.65 -15.65
C GLU A 124 2.56 -3.31 -14.20
N LEU A 125 1.78 -3.84 -13.25
CA LEU A 125 2.01 -3.61 -11.82
C LEU A 125 3.39 -4.11 -11.37
N LYS A 126 3.83 -5.28 -11.86
CA LYS A 126 5.15 -5.88 -11.59
C LYS A 126 6.36 -5.02 -12.01
N LYS A 127 6.16 -3.96 -12.79
CA LYS A 127 7.22 -3.02 -13.16
C LYS A 127 7.55 -2.01 -12.05
N PHE A 128 6.73 -1.93 -11.02
CA PHE A 128 6.83 -0.92 -9.97
C PHE A 128 6.98 -1.56 -8.60
N ASP A 129 8.00 -1.17 -7.84
CA ASP A 129 8.26 -1.64 -6.47
C ASP A 129 7.21 -1.11 -5.47
N GLY A 130 6.40 -0.15 -5.88
CA GLY A 130 5.32 0.37 -5.06
C GLY A 130 4.55 1.53 -5.68
N VAL A 131 3.53 1.98 -4.95
CA VAL A 131 2.68 3.12 -5.30
C VAL A 131 2.75 4.17 -4.21
N VAL A 132 2.88 5.44 -4.60
CA VAL A 132 2.94 6.59 -3.70
C VAL A 132 1.71 7.48 -3.87
N ALA A 133 1.05 7.81 -2.77
CA ALA A 133 -0.02 8.81 -2.70
C ALA A 133 0.55 10.18 -2.34
N VAL A 134 0.44 11.18 -3.22
CA VAL A 134 0.67 12.60 -2.88
C VAL A 134 -0.68 13.26 -2.65
N GLY A 135 -1.09 13.31 -1.39
CA GLY A 135 -2.45 13.68 -1.01
C GLY A 135 -2.70 13.47 0.47
N GLY A 136 -3.95 13.26 0.84
CA GLY A 136 -4.35 12.89 2.20
C GLY A 136 -4.81 11.44 2.30
N ASP A 137 -5.38 11.11 3.46
CA ASP A 137 -5.83 9.76 3.80
C ASP A 137 -6.82 9.17 2.78
N GLY A 138 -7.67 10.02 2.18
CA GLY A 138 -8.63 9.60 1.15
C GLY A 138 -7.98 9.04 -0.13
N LEU A 139 -6.92 9.69 -0.62
CA LEU A 139 -6.20 9.21 -1.81
C LEU A 139 -5.47 7.89 -1.53
N PHE A 140 -4.89 7.77 -0.33
CA PHE A 140 -4.28 6.50 0.11
C PHE A 140 -5.32 5.38 0.14
N ASN A 141 -6.52 5.65 0.66
CA ASN A 141 -7.61 4.67 0.69
C ASN A 141 -8.11 4.27 -0.70
N GLU A 142 -8.18 5.21 -1.65
CA GLU A 142 -8.49 4.88 -3.05
C GLU A 142 -7.46 3.93 -3.65
N ILE A 143 -6.17 4.20 -3.43
CA ILE A 143 -5.06 3.37 -3.90
C ILE A 143 -5.12 1.96 -3.30
N LEU A 144 -5.25 1.88 -1.97
CA LEU A 144 -5.33 0.61 -1.24
C LEU A 144 -6.51 -0.24 -1.75
N ASN A 145 -7.69 0.35 -1.83
CA ASN A 145 -8.88 -0.36 -2.29
C ASN A 145 -8.77 -0.76 -3.77
N GLY A 146 -8.19 0.09 -4.63
CA GLY A 146 -8.02 -0.22 -6.06
C GLY A 146 -7.06 -1.39 -6.28
N LEU A 147 -5.99 -1.47 -5.48
CA LEU A 147 -5.05 -2.59 -5.53
C LEU A 147 -5.66 -3.90 -5.06
N LEU A 148 -6.35 -3.89 -3.91
CA LEU A 148 -6.84 -5.10 -3.26
C LEU A 148 -8.13 -5.65 -3.87
N ASN A 149 -9.01 -4.80 -4.41
CA ASN A 149 -10.33 -5.22 -4.89
C ASN A 149 -10.25 -6.28 -6.00
N SER A 150 -9.24 -6.23 -6.86
CA SER A 150 -9.04 -7.22 -7.94
C SER A 150 -8.08 -8.35 -7.59
N ARG A 151 -7.36 -8.26 -6.45
CA ARG A 151 -6.18 -9.11 -6.18
C ARG A 151 -6.21 -9.85 -4.84
N ASN A 152 -7.07 -9.42 -3.91
CA ASN A 152 -7.27 -10.13 -2.67
C ASN A 152 -8.46 -11.10 -2.80
N LYS A 153 -8.17 -12.40 -2.69
CA LYS A 153 -9.14 -13.50 -2.85
C LYS A 153 -9.50 -14.13 -1.50
N THR A 154 -9.88 -13.33 -0.52
CA THR A 154 -10.35 -13.84 0.78
C THR A 154 -11.84 -14.16 0.73
N SER A 155 -12.23 -15.25 1.38
CA SER A 155 -13.65 -15.59 1.59
C SER A 155 -14.36 -14.50 2.39
N TYR A 156 -15.64 -14.31 2.12
CA TYR A 156 -16.45 -13.37 2.88
C TYR A 156 -16.71 -13.89 4.31
N PRO A 157 -16.81 -12.98 5.30
CA PRO A 157 -17.34 -13.33 6.60
C PRO A 157 -18.76 -13.91 6.48
N PRO A 158 -19.21 -14.70 7.48
CA PRO A 158 -20.54 -15.29 7.46
C PRO A 158 -21.61 -14.22 7.30
N THR A 159 -22.60 -14.51 6.46
CA THR A 159 -23.74 -13.62 6.23
C THR A 159 -24.53 -13.46 7.54
N PRO A 160 -24.91 -12.22 7.93
CA PRO A 160 -25.71 -12.02 9.13
C PRO A 160 -27.05 -12.78 9.08
N GLU A 161 -27.51 -13.28 10.23
CA GLU A 161 -28.80 -13.97 10.33
C GLU A 161 -29.94 -13.07 9.82
N GLY A 162 -30.83 -13.62 8.98
CA GLY A 162 -31.93 -12.88 8.34
C GLY A 162 -31.60 -12.24 6.98
N PHE A 163 -30.34 -12.28 6.52
CA PHE A 163 -29.96 -11.85 5.16
C PHE A 163 -29.90 -13.07 4.22
N GLY A 164 -31.00 -13.35 3.52
CA GLY A 164 -31.09 -14.49 2.59
C GLY A 164 -30.29 -14.27 1.30
N TYR A 165 -29.06 -14.75 1.25
CA TYR A 165 -28.39 -15.06 -0.01
C TYR A 165 -28.65 -16.53 -0.34
N PHE A 166 -29.57 -16.79 -1.27
CA PHE A 166 -29.65 -18.08 -1.94
C PHE A 166 -28.66 -18.06 -3.11
N GLY A 167 -27.46 -18.59 -2.90
CA GLY A 167 -26.43 -18.67 -3.93
C GLY A 167 -25.52 -19.87 -3.73
N SER A 168 -25.90 -20.97 -4.38
CA SER A 168 -25.04 -22.02 -4.93
C SER A 168 -23.73 -22.31 -4.20
N THR A 169 -23.73 -23.32 -3.34
CA THR A 169 -22.51 -24.08 -3.05
C THR A 169 -22.05 -24.79 -4.34
N GLU A 170 -21.25 -24.14 -5.17
CA GLU A 170 -20.34 -24.88 -6.05
C GLU A 170 -19.25 -25.49 -5.17
N LYS A 171 -19.57 -26.66 -4.62
CA LYS A 171 -18.56 -27.60 -4.12
C LYS A 171 -17.89 -28.24 -5.33
N CYS A 172 -16.60 -28.00 -5.48
CA CYS A 172 -15.76 -28.85 -6.32
C CYS A 172 -15.73 -30.28 -5.76
N GLN A 173 -16.11 -31.22 -6.63
CA GLN A 173 -15.80 -32.66 -6.70
C GLN A 173 -16.14 -33.61 -5.53
N GLY A 174 -16.86 -34.68 -5.87
CA GLY A 174 -16.82 -35.94 -5.13
C GLY A 174 -17.91 -36.94 -5.53
N TYR A 175 -17.67 -37.70 -6.61
CA TYR A 175 -18.41 -38.93 -6.92
C TYR A 175 -18.47 -39.85 -5.69
N LYS A 176 -19.66 -40.34 -5.35
CA LYS A 176 -19.96 -41.74 -5.03
C LYS A 176 -21.48 -41.92 -4.91
N ASN A 177 -21.99 -42.83 -5.73
CA ASN A 177 -23.35 -43.36 -5.66
C ASN A 177 -23.52 -44.16 -4.36
N ASP A 178 -24.68 -44.06 -3.73
CA ASP A 178 -25.52 -45.22 -3.38
C ASP A 178 -26.84 -44.79 -2.69
N GLY A 179 -27.96 -45.33 -3.19
CA GLY A 179 -28.99 -45.94 -2.36
C GLY A 179 -30.04 -45.08 -1.64
N LEU A 180 -31.08 -44.66 -2.38
CA LEU A 180 -32.51 -45.01 -2.15
C LEU A 180 -33.19 -44.68 -0.78
N ASN A 181 -34.11 -43.69 -0.76
CA ASN A 181 -35.59 -43.88 -0.56
C ASN A 181 -36.33 -42.58 -0.12
N ASN A 182 -37.22 -42.12 -1.02
CA ASN A 182 -38.59 -41.58 -0.87
C ASN A 182 -39.02 -40.77 0.38
N SER A 183 -39.45 -39.51 0.17
CA SER A 183 -40.88 -39.12 0.09
C SER A 183 -41.08 -37.58 0.05
N THR A 184 -42.10 -37.14 -0.67
CA THR A 184 -42.45 -35.75 -1.03
C THR A 184 -43.71 -35.28 -0.24
N PRO A 185 -44.26 -34.07 -0.46
CA PRO A 185 -44.23 -32.95 0.49
C PRO A 185 -45.62 -32.59 1.07
N THR A 186 -45.70 -31.67 2.05
CA THR A 186 -46.95 -30.91 2.24
C THR A 186 -46.71 -29.51 2.80
N SER A 187 -47.34 -28.56 2.10
CA SER A 187 -47.63 -27.17 2.43
C SER A 187 -48.25 -27.00 3.82
N GLU A 188 -47.93 -25.93 4.53
CA GLU A 188 -48.93 -24.97 5.04
C GLU A 188 -48.26 -23.76 5.70
N ALA A 189 -48.59 -22.59 5.16
CA ALA A 189 -48.31 -21.30 5.75
C ALA A 189 -49.58 -20.84 6.49
N VAL A 190 -49.47 -20.40 7.76
CA VAL A 190 -50.11 -19.16 8.23
C VAL A 190 -49.72 -18.81 9.68
N ASN A 191 -49.25 -17.57 9.82
CA ASN A 191 -49.44 -16.60 10.91
C ASN A 191 -49.34 -17.06 12.38
N VAL A 192 -48.26 -16.61 13.03
CA VAL A 192 -48.30 -16.26 14.46
C VAL A 192 -47.91 -14.79 14.62
N MET A 193 -48.87 -14.04 15.16
CA MET A 193 -48.81 -12.64 15.54
C MET A 193 -48.09 -12.50 16.88
N LEU A 194 -47.19 -11.53 17.04
CA LEU A 194 -46.68 -11.11 18.35
C LEU A 194 -46.65 -9.58 18.47
N PRO A 195 -46.89 -9.02 19.67
CA PRO A 195 -47.29 -7.64 19.86
C PRO A 195 -46.13 -6.68 20.14
N VAL A 196 -46.42 -5.40 19.95
CA VAL A 196 -45.60 -4.25 20.34
C VAL A 196 -45.58 -4.09 21.87
N GLY A 197 -44.39 -3.80 22.43
CA GLY A 197 -44.27 -2.99 23.64
C GLY A 197 -43.13 -3.35 24.59
N SER A 198 -42.06 -2.56 24.57
CA SER A 198 -41.70 -1.63 25.67
C SER A 198 -40.19 -1.42 25.81
N ASN A 199 -39.84 -0.18 26.11
CA ASN A 199 -38.51 0.36 26.30
C ASN A 199 -37.74 -0.36 27.42
N LYS A 200 -36.43 -0.56 27.21
CA LYS A 200 -35.39 -0.33 28.24
C LYS A 200 -34.02 -0.22 27.58
N SER A 201 -33.37 0.91 27.89
CA SER A 201 -31.94 1.14 27.76
C SER A 201 -31.17 0.12 28.58
N ASP A 202 -30.09 -0.44 28.03
CA ASP A 202 -28.90 -0.82 28.78
C ASP A 202 -27.71 -0.82 27.82
N ASP A 203 -26.82 0.16 28.03
CA ASP A 203 -25.49 0.22 27.45
C ASP A 203 -24.64 -0.90 28.05
N HIS A 204 -24.35 -1.93 27.27
CA HIS A 204 -23.29 -2.88 27.58
C HIS A 204 -22.40 -3.13 26.36
N GLU A 205 -21.25 -2.49 26.40
CA GLU A 205 -20.00 -2.86 25.72
C GLU A 205 -19.83 -4.39 25.60
N PRO A 206 -19.49 -4.94 24.43
CA PRO A 206 -18.86 -6.24 24.37
C PRO A 206 -17.34 -6.04 24.33
N LEU A 207 -16.73 -6.03 25.51
CA LEU A 207 -15.32 -6.32 25.69
C LEU A 207 -15.06 -7.76 25.23
N LEU A 208 -14.38 -7.94 24.09
CA LEU A 208 -13.92 -9.27 23.69
C LEU A 208 -12.65 -9.63 24.46
N SER A 209 -12.84 -10.60 25.35
CA SER A 209 -11.85 -11.33 26.13
C SER A 209 -10.77 -11.97 25.27
N THR A 210 -9.55 -11.91 25.78
CA THR A 210 -8.33 -12.54 25.30
C THR A 210 -8.53 -14.04 25.04
N GLY A 211 -8.53 -14.43 23.77
CA GLY A 211 -8.55 -15.83 23.30
C GLY A 211 -7.28 -16.15 22.52
N GLN A 212 -6.69 -17.31 22.79
CA GLN A 212 -5.40 -17.82 22.32
C GLN A 212 -5.09 -17.56 20.84
N SER A 213 -3.86 -17.09 20.58
CA SER A 213 -3.24 -17.05 19.26
C SER A 213 -3.16 -18.46 18.68
N VAL A 214 -3.97 -18.75 17.66
CA VAL A 214 -3.68 -19.84 16.74
C VAL A 214 -2.74 -19.26 15.70
N GLY A 215 -1.45 -19.57 15.84
CA GLY A 215 -0.44 -19.25 14.85
C GLY A 215 -0.81 -19.91 13.52
N LEU A 216 -0.93 -19.12 12.47
CA LEU A 216 -0.99 -19.63 11.11
C LEU A 216 0.45 -19.82 10.64
N ASP A 217 0.88 -21.08 10.59
CA ASP A 217 2.15 -21.52 10.05
C ASP A 217 2.28 -21.06 8.59
N ILE A 218 3.31 -20.26 8.33
CA ILE A 218 3.75 -19.91 6.99
C ILE A 218 4.47 -21.14 6.42
N SER A 219 3.78 -21.94 5.63
CA SER A 219 4.44 -22.98 4.83
C SER A 219 5.27 -22.31 3.73
N SER A 220 6.59 -22.35 3.89
CA SER A 220 7.57 -21.96 2.89
C SER A 220 7.38 -22.76 1.60
N LEU A 221 6.92 -22.11 0.54
CA LEU A 221 6.90 -22.69 -0.81
C LEU A 221 8.27 -22.47 -1.47
N ASN A 222 9.08 -23.52 -1.52
CA ASN A 222 10.27 -23.61 -2.36
C ASN A 222 9.87 -23.56 -3.85
N PRO A 223 10.49 -22.72 -4.69
CA PRO A 223 10.25 -22.74 -6.13
C PRO A 223 11.26 -23.69 -6.76
N ASN A 224 10.84 -24.90 -7.12
CA ASN A 224 11.57 -25.76 -8.07
C ASN A 224 10.65 -26.89 -8.53
N THR A 225 9.73 -26.60 -9.46
CA THR A 225 9.28 -27.59 -10.46
C THR A 225 8.80 -26.82 -11.67
N GLU A 226 9.67 -26.66 -12.66
CA GLU A 226 9.29 -26.20 -13.99
C GLU A 226 8.57 -27.33 -14.73
N SER A 227 7.37 -27.04 -15.24
CA SER A 227 6.76 -27.78 -16.34
C SER A 227 6.16 -26.79 -17.33
N SER A 228 6.64 -26.85 -18.56
CA SER A 228 6.40 -25.93 -19.65
C SER A 228 4.95 -25.94 -20.14
N THR A 229 4.27 -24.78 -20.13
CA THR A 229 3.21 -24.40 -21.09
C THR A 229 2.81 -22.93 -20.90
N GLY A 230 3.04 -22.09 -21.93
CA GLY A 230 2.38 -20.78 -22.15
C GLY A 230 2.84 -19.60 -21.27
N ASP A 231 3.15 -18.46 -21.90
CA ASP A 231 3.48 -17.16 -21.28
C ASP A 231 2.34 -16.60 -20.41
N GLN A 232 2.02 -17.24 -19.29
CA GLN A 232 1.15 -16.70 -18.26
C GLN A 232 2.05 -16.12 -17.16
N VAL A 233 2.28 -14.81 -17.20
CA VAL A 233 2.93 -14.10 -16.09
C VAL A 233 2.14 -14.40 -14.80
N PRO A 234 2.76 -14.84 -13.71
CA PRO A 234 2.03 -15.20 -12.48
C PRO A 234 1.14 -14.04 -12.02
N SER A 235 -0.11 -14.31 -11.67
CA SER A 235 -1.03 -13.29 -11.16
C SER A 235 -0.50 -12.69 -9.85
N VAL A 236 -0.66 -11.37 -9.64
CA VAL A 236 -0.26 -10.70 -8.40
C VAL A 236 -1.33 -10.95 -7.34
N SER A 237 -0.97 -11.68 -6.29
CA SER A 237 -1.75 -11.80 -5.08
C SER A 237 -1.23 -10.87 -3.98
N PHE A 238 -2.12 -10.51 -3.06
CA PHE A 238 -1.78 -9.83 -1.82
C PHE A 238 -2.24 -10.70 -0.64
N PRO A 239 -1.54 -10.66 0.52
CA PRO A 239 -0.33 -9.87 0.80
C PRO A 239 0.92 -10.37 0.05
N ASN A 240 1.88 -9.47 -0.20
CA ASN A 240 3.19 -9.81 -0.76
C ASN A 240 4.30 -8.93 -0.16
N ASP A 241 5.54 -9.39 -0.21
CA ASP A 241 6.67 -8.75 0.48
C ASP A 241 7.42 -7.70 -0.36
N TRP A 242 7.13 -7.64 -1.65
CA TRP A 242 7.85 -6.81 -2.61
C TRP A 242 7.17 -5.45 -2.81
N PHE A 243 5.84 -5.43 -2.90
CA PHE A 243 5.08 -4.24 -3.29
C PHE A 243 4.74 -3.36 -2.09
N ARG A 244 5.04 -2.07 -2.20
CA ARG A 244 4.93 -1.13 -1.07
C ARG A 244 3.98 0.02 -1.34
N LEU A 245 3.42 0.58 -0.28
CA LEU A 245 2.62 1.80 -0.32
C LEU A 245 3.37 2.95 0.35
N GLY A 246 3.44 4.09 -0.33
CA GLY A 246 4.02 5.33 0.18
C GLY A 246 2.96 6.44 0.29
N ILE A 247 3.18 7.39 1.19
CA ILE A 247 2.33 8.57 1.33
C ILE A 247 3.19 9.83 1.55
N ILE A 248 2.85 10.89 0.82
CA ILE A 248 3.45 12.22 0.94
C ILE A 248 2.31 13.18 1.32
N PRO A 249 2.41 13.87 2.48
CA PRO A 249 1.34 14.71 3.00
C PRO A 249 1.04 15.86 2.05
N SER A 250 -0.24 15.97 1.68
CA SER A 250 -0.79 17.15 1.05
C SER A 250 -2.29 17.31 1.33
N GLY A 251 -2.87 16.42 2.14
CA GLY A 251 -4.29 16.42 2.52
C GLY A 251 -4.67 17.57 3.45
N SER A 252 -5.96 17.65 3.80
CA SER A 252 -6.43 18.40 4.96
C SER A 252 -6.16 17.62 6.24
N THR A 253 -6.49 16.33 6.21
CA THR A 253 -6.21 15.31 7.23
C THR A 253 -5.08 14.40 6.73
N ASP A 254 -4.02 14.29 7.54
CA ASP A 254 -2.82 13.51 7.26
C ASP A 254 -2.55 12.54 8.43
N ALA A 255 -3.59 11.83 8.89
CA ALA A 255 -3.50 10.94 10.04
C ALA A 255 -2.58 9.75 9.75
N ILE A 256 -2.63 9.24 8.51
CA ILE A 256 -1.76 8.15 8.07
C ILE A 256 -0.30 8.60 8.05
N VAL A 257 -0.04 9.81 7.55
CA VAL A 257 1.32 10.38 7.54
C VAL A 257 1.85 10.53 8.95
N LEU A 258 1.09 11.16 9.87
CA LEU A 258 1.54 11.33 11.25
C LEU A 258 1.78 9.99 11.97
N SER A 259 0.99 8.97 11.66
CA SER A 259 1.17 7.63 12.23
C SER A 259 2.43 6.93 11.70
N THR A 260 2.77 7.15 10.43
CA THR A 260 3.89 6.46 9.74
C THR A 260 5.21 7.22 9.82
N THR A 261 5.21 8.52 9.53
CA THR A 261 6.42 9.36 9.47
C THR A 261 6.68 10.09 10.79
N GLY A 262 5.63 10.34 11.58
CA GLY A 262 5.70 11.11 12.82
C GLY A 262 5.68 12.63 12.63
N GLU A 263 5.64 13.12 11.38
CA GLU A 263 5.69 14.55 11.07
C GLU A 263 4.95 14.88 9.77
N ARG A 264 4.29 16.04 9.71
CA ARG A 264 3.56 16.49 8.52
C ARG A 264 4.49 17.24 7.56
N ASP A 265 5.56 16.58 7.13
CA ASP A 265 6.58 17.15 6.25
C ASP A 265 6.77 16.31 4.98
N ALA A 266 6.54 16.94 3.82
CA ALA A 266 6.60 16.26 2.52
C ALA A 266 8.02 15.76 2.19
N VAL A 267 9.04 16.53 2.55
CA VAL A 267 10.45 16.16 2.35
C VAL A 267 10.79 14.93 3.18
N THR A 268 10.47 14.92 4.48
CA THR A 268 10.66 13.77 5.36
C THR A 268 9.96 12.53 4.82
N SER A 269 8.69 12.62 4.40
CA SER A 269 7.98 11.51 3.75
C SER A 269 8.69 10.99 2.51
N ALA A 270 9.09 11.87 1.60
CA ALA A 270 9.81 11.49 0.37
C ALA A 270 11.12 10.77 0.69
N LEU A 271 11.91 11.28 1.64
CA LEU A 271 13.18 10.66 2.05
C LEU A 271 12.96 9.28 2.68
N LEU A 272 11.92 9.11 3.49
CA LEU A 272 11.59 7.80 4.07
C LEU A 272 11.21 6.76 3.00
N ILE A 273 10.46 7.19 1.97
CA ILE A 273 10.10 6.35 0.82
C ILE A 273 11.36 5.97 0.03
N ILE A 274 12.21 6.95 -0.29
CA ILE A 274 13.47 6.74 -1.02
C ILE A 274 14.39 5.77 -0.27
N PHE A 275 14.50 5.89 1.06
CA PHE A 275 15.31 4.97 1.85
C PHE A 275 14.65 3.61 2.11
N GLY A 276 13.46 3.36 1.54
CA GLY A 276 12.78 2.08 1.65
C GLY A 276 12.32 1.75 3.06
N ARG A 277 12.06 2.76 3.92
CA ARG A 277 11.59 2.49 5.29
C ARG A 277 10.29 1.70 5.24
N ARG A 278 10.24 0.59 5.97
CA ARG A 278 9.08 -0.29 6.05
C ARG A 278 8.37 -0.11 7.39
N ILE A 279 7.04 -0.17 7.34
CA ILE A 279 6.15 -0.21 8.50
C ILE A 279 5.08 -1.26 8.13
N ALA A 280 4.74 -2.13 9.07
CA ALA A 280 3.68 -3.11 8.86
C ALA A 280 2.34 -2.38 8.68
N LEU A 281 1.49 -2.92 7.81
CA LEU A 281 0.16 -2.40 7.56
C LEU A 281 -0.84 -3.51 7.80
N ASP A 282 -1.72 -3.33 8.78
CA ASP A 282 -2.82 -4.23 9.04
C ASP A 282 -3.98 -3.86 8.14
N ILE A 283 -4.57 -4.85 7.48
CA ILE A 283 -5.64 -4.63 6.51
C ILE A 283 -6.84 -5.47 6.92
N ALA A 284 -7.97 -4.81 7.16
CA ALA A 284 -9.24 -5.44 7.45
C ALA A 284 -10.16 -5.39 6.24
N GLN A 285 -10.74 -6.53 5.86
CA GLN A 285 -11.81 -6.58 4.87
C GLN A 285 -13.13 -6.19 5.54
N VAL A 286 -13.77 -5.16 5.00
CA VAL A 286 -15.09 -4.68 5.43
C VAL A 286 -16.10 -5.08 4.38
N VAL A 287 -16.99 -6.00 4.73
CA VAL A 287 -18.05 -6.48 3.85
C VAL A 287 -19.37 -5.86 4.27
N ARG A 288 -20.08 -5.27 3.31
CA ARG A 288 -21.40 -4.67 3.52
C ARG A 288 -22.45 -5.45 2.75
N TRP A 289 -23.40 -6.02 3.48
CA TRP A 289 -24.60 -6.64 2.94
C TRP A 289 -25.69 -5.59 2.76
N LYS A 290 -26.45 -5.67 1.66
CA LYS A 290 -27.67 -4.88 1.46
C LYS A 290 -28.88 -5.71 1.87
N SER A 291 -29.84 -5.08 2.53
CA SER A 291 -31.08 -5.72 3.01
C SER A 291 -32.20 -5.74 1.95
N SER A 292 -31.91 -5.42 0.68
CA SER A 292 -32.95 -5.25 -0.34
C SER A 292 -33.48 -6.61 -0.81
N PRO A 293 -34.80 -6.85 -0.79
CA PRO A 293 -35.42 -8.12 -1.20
C PRO A 293 -35.48 -8.34 -2.72
N SER A 294 -34.80 -7.53 -3.52
CA SER A 294 -34.84 -7.58 -4.99
C SER A 294 -33.44 -7.82 -5.58
N ALA A 295 -33.32 -8.91 -6.33
CA ALA A 295 -32.15 -9.40 -7.07
C ALA A 295 -30.90 -9.70 -6.24
N GLU A 296 -30.10 -10.65 -6.73
CA GLU A 296 -28.78 -11.05 -6.21
C GLU A 296 -27.81 -9.86 -6.19
N VAL A 297 -27.92 -8.98 -5.19
CA VAL A 297 -26.94 -7.93 -4.99
C VAL A 297 -25.73 -8.59 -4.36
N LEU A 298 -24.60 -8.70 -5.05
CA LEU A 298 -23.34 -9.13 -4.44
C LEU A 298 -22.93 -8.19 -3.29
N PRO A 299 -22.30 -8.71 -2.22
CA PRO A 299 -21.88 -7.88 -1.10
C PRO A 299 -20.83 -6.85 -1.56
N THR A 300 -20.86 -5.65 -0.98
CA THR A 300 -19.87 -4.62 -1.28
C THR A 300 -18.65 -4.81 -0.38
N VAL A 301 -17.48 -4.98 -0.97
CA VAL A 301 -16.22 -5.18 -0.25
C VAL A 301 -15.40 -3.90 -0.27
N ARG A 302 -14.86 -3.53 0.89
CA ARG A 302 -13.88 -2.45 1.08
C ARG A 302 -12.76 -2.94 1.97
N TYR A 303 -11.66 -2.22 1.95
CA TYR A 303 -10.50 -2.47 2.79
C TYR A 303 -10.23 -1.25 3.66
N ALA A 304 -10.06 -1.50 4.95
CA ALA A 304 -9.61 -0.52 5.93
C ALA A 304 -8.18 -0.84 6.34
N ALA A 305 -7.35 0.19 6.46
CA ALA A 305 -5.95 0.09 6.86
C ALA A 305 -5.78 0.60 8.29
N SER A 306 -5.03 -0.13 9.09
CA SER A 306 -4.54 0.30 10.40
C SER A 306 -3.03 0.19 10.45
N PHE A 307 -2.41 1.07 11.24
CA PHE A 307 -0.98 1.09 11.46
C PHE A 307 -0.76 0.73 12.93
N ALA A 308 -0.56 -0.55 13.22
CA ALA A 308 -0.14 -0.97 14.56
C ALA A 308 1.28 -0.44 14.84
N ARG A 309 1.45 0.13 16.03
CA ARG A 309 2.77 0.48 16.60
C ARG A 309 3.16 -0.55 17.63
#